data_AF-D1Z2F3-F1
#
_entry.id   AF-D1Z2F3-F1
#
_cell.length_a   1.000
_cell.length_b   1.000
_cell.length_c   1.000
_cell.angle_alpha   90.00
_cell.angle_beta   90.00
_cell.angle_gamma   90.00
#
_symmetry.space_group_name_H-M   'P 1'
#
loop_
_entity.id
_entity.type
_entity.pdbx_description
1 polymer ?
#
loop_
_entity_poly.entity_id
_entity_poly.type
_entity_poly.pdbx_seq_one_letter_code
_entity_poly.pdbx_strand_id
1 'polypeptide(L)' 'MKVELVVDGKKIPLNKFVQEFLAGAVVGMVETLDSVETPSKHIELKIEQGKE' A
#
# COMPACT_ATOMS: atom_id res chain seq x y z
N MET A 1 1.58 9.74 6.32
CA MET A 1 1.53 8.26 6.37
C MET A 1 2.89 7.73 5.94
N LYS A 2 3.29 6.53 6.37
CA LYS A 2 4.56 5.92 5.96
C LYS A 2 4.24 4.62 5.23
N VAL A 3 4.72 4.51 4.00
CA VAL A 3 4.63 3.31 3.17
C VAL A 3 5.97 2.57 3.24
N GLU A 4 5.89 1.26 3.42
CA GLU A 4 7.03 0.34 3.27
C GLU A 4 6.78 -0.54 2.06
N LEU A 5 7.71 -0.54 1.10
CA LEU A 5 7.67 -1.42 -0.06
C LEU A 5 8.72 -2.53 0.13
N VAL A 6 8.27 -3.77 0.05
CA VAL A 6 9.13 -4.95 0.08
C VAL A 6 9.01 -5.68 -1.24
N VAL A 7 10.11 -5.84 -1.95
CA VAL A 7 10.20 -6.58 -3.23
C VAL A 7 11.15 -7.74 -3.02
N ASP A 8 10.67 -8.97 -3.20
CA ASP A 8 11.45 -10.21 -2.99
C ASP A 8 12.15 -10.24 -1.61
N GLY A 9 11.44 -9.83 -0.56
CA GLY A 9 11.95 -9.74 0.80
C GLY A 9 12.90 -8.56 1.08
N LYS A 10 13.19 -7.70 0.09
CA LYS A 10 14.06 -6.53 0.24
C LYS A 10 13.25 -5.26 0.43
N LYS A 11 13.58 -4.49 1.47
CA LYS A 11 13.00 -3.15 1.69
C LYS A 11 13.53 -2.16 0.65
N ILE A 12 12.63 -1.55 -0.10
CA ILE A 12 12.97 -0.56 -1.12
C ILE A 12 12.82 0.85 -0.53
N PRO A 13 13.87 1.68 -0.53
CA PRO A 13 13.75 3.06 -0.07
C PRO A 13 12.88 3.86 -1.03
N LEU A 14 11.85 4.49 -0.49
CA LEU A 14 10.92 5.32 -1.26
C LEU A 14 11.24 6.80 -1.05
N ASN A 15 11.27 7.57 -2.13
CA ASN A 15 11.35 9.02 -2.05
C ASN A 15 10.01 9.64 -1.62
N LYS A 16 10.01 10.94 -1.34
CA LYS A 16 8.81 11.67 -0.87
C LYS A 16 7.62 11.55 -1.83
N PHE A 17 7.87 11.71 -3.13
CA PHE A 17 6.81 11.61 -4.13
C PHE A 17 6.15 10.23 -4.14
N VAL A 18 6.94 9.16 -4.14
CA VAL A 18 6.42 7.78 -4.17
C VAL A 18 5.71 7.42 -2.87
N GLN A 19 6.18 7.91 -1.72
CA GLN A 19 5.50 7.77 -0.43
C GLN A 19 4.09 8.37 -0.47
N GLU A 20 3.96 9.61 -0.95
CA GLU A 20 2.69 10.33 -1.02
C GLU A 20 1.73 9.69 -2.04
N PHE A 21 2.25 9.34 -3.22
CA PHE A 21 1.47 8.70 -4.28
C PHE A 21 0.88 7.36 -3.83
N LEU A 22 1.70 6.45 -3.30
CA LEU A 22 1.24 5.12 -2.87
C LEU A 22 0.28 5.24 -1.69
N ALA A 23 0.56 6.11 -0.71
CA ALA A 23 -0.34 6.31 0.42
C ALA A 23 -1.72 6.80 -0.04
N GLY A 24 -1.77 7.83 -0.91
CA GLY A 24 -3.03 8.36 -1.41
C GLY A 24 -3.82 7.36 -2.23
N ALA A 25 -3.15 6.66 -3.16
CA ALA A 25 -3.80 5.66 -4.02
C ALA A 25 -4.36 4.48 -3.21
N VAL A 26 -3.58 3.93 -2.28
CA VAL A 26 -4.00 2.78 -1.46
C VAL A 26 -5.11 3.18 -0.48
N VAL A 27 -5.02 4.36 0.15
CA VAL A 27 -6.09 4.85 1.04
C VAL A 27 -7.38 5.06 0.27
N GLY A 28 -7.33 5.78 -0.86
CA GLY A 28 -8.52 6.02 -1.67
C GLY A 28 -9.15 4.72 -2.16
N MET A 29 -8.34 3.72 -2.54
CA MET A 29 -8.84 2.38 -2.87
C MET A 29 -9.57 1.74 -1.68
N VAL A 30 -8.95 1.71 -0.50
CA VAL A 30 -9.52 1.09 0.71
C VAL A 30 -10.80 1.79 1.18
N GLU A 31 -10.89 3.11 1.06
CA GLU A 31 -12.09 3.89 1.43
C GLU A 31 -13.32 3.56 0.57
N THR A 32 -13.12 2.97 -0.61
CA THR A 32 -14.21 2.55 -1.50
C THR A 32 -14.65 1.10 -1.32
N LEU A 33 -13.98 0.33 -0.46
CA LEU A 33 -14.31 -1.08 -0.25
C LEU A 33 -15.44 -1.23 0.77
N ASP A 34 -16.44 -2.03 0.42
CA ASP A 34 -17.50 -2.40 1.34
C ASP A 34 -16.94 -3.18 2.54
N SER A 35 -17.48 -2.94 3.73
CA SER A 35 -17.10 -3.61 4.99
C SER A 35 -15.72 -3.26 5.55
N VAL A 36 -15.05 -2.21 5.06
CA VAL A 36 -13.85 -1.67 5.71
C VAL A 36 -14.20 -0.45 6.55
N GLU A 37 -13.85 -0.48 7.84
CA GLU A 37 -13.99 0.69 8.72
C GLU A 37 -12.92 1.74 8.41
N THR A 38 -13.37 2.97 8.16
CA THR A 38 -12.52 4.13 7.90
C THR A 38 -12.63 5.14 9.06
N PRO A 39 -11.53 5.80 9.46
CA PRO A 39 -10.17 5.67 8.95
C PRO A 39 -9.46 4.40 9.46
N SER A 40 -8.81 3.67 8.57
CA SER A 40 -8.07 2.46 8.93
C SER A 40 -6.71 2.81 9.57
N LYS A 41 -6.35 2.12 10.67
CA LYS A 41 -5.07 2.34 11.36
C LYS A 41 -3.86 1.74 10.63
N HIS A 42 -4.07 0.66 9.89
CA HIS A 42 -3.04 -0.09 9.19
C HIS A 42 -3.64 -0.75 7.94
N ILE A 43 -2.90 -0.73 6.83
CA ILE A 43 -3.28 -1.36 5.56
C ILE A 43 -2.07 -2.17 5.09
N GLU A 44 -2.27 -3.45 4.78
CA GLU A 44 -1.28 -4.34 4.16
C GLU A 44 -1.79 -4.77 2.79
N LEU A 45 -1.01 -4.53 1.73
CA LEU A 45 -1.31 -4.96 0.37
C LEU A 45 -0.24 -5.96 -0.09
N LYS A 46 -0.64 -7.19 -0.39
CA LYS A 46 0.24 -8.24 -0.94
C LYS A 46 -0.13 -8.48 -2.40
N ILE A 47 0.88 -8.49 -3.26
CA ILE A 47 0.74 -8.76 -4.69
C ILE A 47 1.63 -9.97 -5.00
N GLU A 48 1.02 -11.05 -5.45
CA GLU A 48 1.72 -12.26 -5.89
C GLU A 48 1.61 -12.34 -7.42
N GLN A 49 2.76 -12.43 -8.09
CA GLN A 49 2.78 -12.71 -9.53
C GLN A 49 2.85 -14.22 -9.71
N GLY A 50 1.80 -14.82 -10.28
CA GLY A 50 1.86 -16.21 -10.71
C GLY A 50 2.95 -16.38 -11.78
N LYS A 51 3.79 -17.42 -11.64
CA LYS A 51 4.57 -17.90 -12.78
C LYS A 51 3.58 -18.55 -13.76
N GLU A 52 3.34 -17.92 -14.90
CA GLU A 52 2.88 -18.65 -16.08
C GLU A 52 3.96 -19.65 -16.54
#